data_AF-A0A257X8M8-F1
#
_entry.id   AF-A0A257X8M8-F1
#
_cell.length_a   1.000
_cell.length_b   1.000
_cell.length_c   1.000
_cell.angle_alpha   90.00
_cell.angle_beta   90.00
_cell.angle_gamma   90.00
#
_symmetry.space_group_name_H-M   'P 1'
#
loop_
_entity.id
_entity.type
_entity.pdbx_description
1 polymer ?
#
loop_
_entity_poly.entity_id
_entity_poly.type
_entity_poly.pdbx_seq_one_letter_code
_entity_poly.pdbx_strand_id
1 'polypeptide(L)'
;MKSSLLYALVLTATTASAVDFKTQIAPIFRNKCYACHSVTKKVKGKLALDDEKLPEQIGPGKNIIPGEAMKSTMFVNCTLPDDDADVMPPEGKNKLTAAEIDLFKAWITEGASLTGGGAAPAAAPAAATMPAAAGGALKWTNTEGKIIEAEFMGLEGDSVLLKIPSTGVTHILPLSKLSAESQAQAKAAVK
;
A
#
# COMPACT_ATOMS: atom_id res chain seq x y z
N MET A 1 44.70 32.46 24.21
CA MET A 1 43.26 32.22 24.44
C MET A 1 42.53 32.01 23.11
N LYS A 2 42.45 30.78 22.61
CA LYS A 2 41.53 30.42 21.52
C LYS A 2 41.05 28.99 21.79
N SER A 3 39.90 28.88 22.45
CA SER A 3 39.25 27.60 22.74
C SER A 3 38.44 27.20 21.51
N SER A 4 38.88 26.17 20.79
CA SER A 4 38.09 25.57 19.71
C SER A 4 37.11 24.58 20.33
N LEU A 5 35.82 24.95 20.33
CA LEU A 5 34.71 24.04 20.63
C LEU A 5 34.45 23.19 19.37
N LEU A 6 34.73 21.89 19.45
CA LEU A 6 34.27 20.90 18.49
C LEU A 6 32.81 20.57 18.81
N TYR A 7 31.89 20.98 17.94
CA TYR A 7 30.50 20.54 17.99
C TYR A 7 30.40 19.13 17.39
N ALA A 8 30.13 18.14 18.23
CA ALA A 8 29.78 16.79 17.77
C ALA A 8 28.31 16.78 17.33
N LEU A 9 28.08 16.59 16.02
CA LEU A 9 26.76 16.37 15.45
C LEU A 9 26.28 14.97 15.85
N VAL A 10 25.40 14.88 16.84
CA VAL A 10 24.75 13.62 17.24
C VAL A 10 23.63 13.35 16.24
N LEU A 11 23.84 12.38 15.35
CA LEU A 11 22.81 11.87 14.45
C LEU A 11 21.89 10.93 15.25
N THR A 12 20.74 11.43 15.70
CA THR A 12 19.73 10.58 16.34
C THR A 12 19.07 9.72 15.28
N ALA A 13 19.44 8.45 15.20
CA ALA A 13 18.73 7.47 14.40
C ALA A 13 17.37 7.20 15.06
N THR A 14 16.30 7.72 14.46
CA THR A 14 14.93 7.39 14.87
C THR A 14 14.71 5.91 14.56
N THR A 15 14.68 5.06 15.58
CA THR A 15 14.29 3.66 15.44
C THR A 15 12.80 3.62 15.14
N ALA A 16 12.43 3.44 13.86
CA ALA A 16 11.05 3.11 13.51
C ALA A 16 10.69 1.78 14.19
N SER A 17 9.64 1.79 15.01
CA SER A 17 9.11 0.56 15.60
C SER A 17 8.40 -0.26 14.53
N ALA A 18 8.61 -1.58 14.53
CA ALA A 18 7.86 -2.50 13.68
C ALA A 18 6.36 -2.37 13.94
N VAL A 19 5.56 -2.60 12.90
CA VAL A 19 4.10 -2.59 12.94
C VAL A 19 3.60 -3.76 13.78
N ASP A 20 2.82 -3.46 14.81
CA ASP A 20 2.20 -4.47 15.65
C ASP A 20 0.88 -4.96 15.03
N PHE A 21 0.86 -6.24 14.65
CA PHE A 21 -0.32 -6.83 14.02
C PHE A 21 -1.56 -6.73 14.91
N LYS A 22 -1.46 -7.06 16.21
CA LYS A 22 -2.63 -7.21 17.09
C LYS A 22 -3.36 -5.88 17.32
N THR A 23 -2.60 -4.81 17.48
CA THR A 23 -3.10 -3.48 17.83
C THR A 23 -3.32 -2.58 16.63
N GLN A 24 -2.57 -2.77 15.53
CA GLN A 24 -2.62 -1.88 14.37
C GLN A 24 -3.29 -2.52 13.15
N ILE A 25 -3.02 -3.80 12.84
CA ILE A 25 -3.50 -4.45 11.60
C ILE A 25 -4.78 -5.25 11.80
N ALA A 26 -4.88 -6.05 12.86
CA ALA A 26 -6.06 -6.86 13.15
C ALA A 26 -7.36 -6.03 13.23
N PRO A 27 -7.37 -4.80 13.79
CA PRO A 27 -8.55 -3.94 13.73
C PRO A 27 -8.97 -3.57 12.31
N ILE A 28 -8.02 -3.37 11.38
CA ILE A 28 -8.32 -3.09 9.96
C ILE A 28 -9.07 -4.28 9.36
N PHE A 29 -8.55 -5.50 9.54
CA PHE A 29 -9.22 -6.72 9.05
C PHE A 29 -10.66 -6.85 9.57
N ARG A 30 -10.85 -6.68 10.89
CA ARG A 30 -12.18 -6.77 11.52
C ARG A 30 -13.16 -5.72 10.99
N ASN A 31 -12.69 -4.48 10.80
CA ASN A 31 -13.55 -3.34 10.46
C ASN A 31 -13.82 -3.18 8.97
N LYS A 32 -12.90 -3.63 8.12
CA LYS A 32 -12.92 -3.37 6.67
C LYS A 32 -13.15 -4.63 5.84
N CYS A 33 -12.75 -5.80 6.33
CA CYS A 33 -12.72 -7.04 5.53
C CYS A 33 -13.79 -8.07 5.96
N TYR A 34 -14.01 -8.23 7.27
CA TYR A 34 -14.80 -9.36 7.81
C TYR A 34 -16.27 -9.36 7.39
N ALA A 35 -16.83 -8.22 6.97
CA ALA A 35 -18.20 -8.19 6.45
C ALA A 35 -18.41 -9.11 5.22
N CYS A 36 -17.36 -9.39 4.46
CA CYS A 36 -17.41 -10.22 3.24
C CYS A 36 -16.42 -11.40 3.23
N HIS A 37 -15.43 -11.42 4.13
CA HIS A 37 -14.33 -12.40 4.15
C HIS A 37 -14.14 -13.02 5.55
N SER A 38 -15.23 -13.40 6.20
CA SER A 38 -15.24 -14.07 7.50
C SER A 38 -16.07 -15.34 7.48
N VAL A 39 -15.54 -16.44 8.02
CA VAL A 39 -16.27 -17.70 8.19
C VAL A 39 -17.51 -17.56 9.08
N THR A 40 -17.51 -16.57 9.97
CA THR A 40 -18.64 -16.30 10.88
C THR A 40 -19.72 -15.42 10.27
N LYS A 41 -19.45 -14.77 9.13
CA LYS A 41 -20.37 -13.86 8.45
C LYS A 41 -20.62 -14.32 7.01
N LYS A 42 -19.63 -14.12 6.14
CA LYS A 42 -19.69 -14.44 4.71
C LYS A 42 -18.29 -14.66 4.17
N VAL A 43 -18.12 -15.64 3.29
CA VAL A 43 -16.85 -15.95 2.62
C VAL A 43 -16.99 -15.70 1.11
N LYS A 44 -16.70 -14.49 0.65
CA LYS A 44 -16.63 -14.16 -0.78
C LYS A 44 -15.28 -14.56 -1.36
N GLY A 45 -15.26 -14.97 -2.64
CA GLY A 45 -14.02 -15.28 -3.36
C GLY A 45 -13.21 -16.45 -2.78
N LYS A 46 -13.82 -17.32 -1.97
CA LYS A 46 -13.15 -18.37 -1.21
C LYS A 46 -12.02 -17.85 -0.29
N LEU A 47 -12.11 -16.58 0.11
CA LEU A 47 -11.14 -15.89 0.94
C LEU A 47 -11.72 -15.68 2.34
N ALA A 48 -11.12 -16.31 3.33
CA ALA A 48 -11.40 -16.11 4.76
C ALA A 48 -10.19 -15.44 5.42
N LEU A 49 -10.47 -14.38 6.19
CA LEU A 49 -9.47 -13.51 6.81
C LEU A 49 -9.59 -13.47 8.33
N ASP A 50 -10.47 -14.28 8.92
CA ASP A 50 -10.54 -14.47 10.36
C ASP A 50 -9.17 -14.82 10.93
N ASP A 51 -8.90 -14.44 12.18
CA ASP A 51 -7.58 -14.62 12.82
C ASP A 51 -7.01 -16.05 12.66
N GLU A 52 -7.87 -17.08 12.74
CA GLU A 52 -7.48 -18.49 12.56
C GLU A 52 -7.18 -18.89 11.11
N LYS A 53 -7.73 -18.15 10.14
CA LYS A 53 -7.62 -18.42 8.70
C LYS A 53 -6.61 -17.54 7.98
N LEU A 54 -6.29 -16.39 8.57
CA LEU A 54 -5.31 -15.46 8.03
C LEU A 54 -3.93 -16.08 7.75
N PRO A 55 -3.36 -16.99 8.58
CA PRO A 55 -2.09 -17.64 8.29
C PRO A 55 -2.10 -18.41 6.96
N GLU A 56 -3.25 -18.96 6.54
CA GLU A 56 -3.38 -19.69 5.27
C GLU A 56 -3.25 -18.76 4.04
N GLN A 57 -3.43 -17.45 4.25
CA GLN A 57 -3.37 -16.39 3.23
C GLN A 57 -1.99 -15.73 3.14
N ILE A 58 -1.06 -16.08 4.03
CA ILE A 58 0.28 -15.50 4.11
C ILE A 58 1.31 -16.51 3.62
N GLY A 59 2.13 -16.11 2.65
CA GLY A 59 3.25 -16.90 2.15
C GLY A 59 3.54 -16.67 0.66
N PRO A 60 4.58 -17.33 0.13
CA PRO A 60 4.91 -17.24 -1.29
C PRO A 60 3.72 -17.66 -2.18
N GLY A 61 3.36 -16.80 -3.14
CA GLY A 61 2.24 -17.05 -4.06
C GLY A 61 0.84 -17.01 -3.42
N LYS A 62 0.72 -16.51 -2.18
CA LYS A 62 -0.56 -16.31 -1.49
C LYS A 62 -1.07 -14.88 -1.66
N ASN A 63 -2.23 -14.59 -1.08
CA ASN A 63 -2.85 -13.27 -1.14
C ASN A 63 -2.04 -12.18 -0.43
N ILE A 64 -1.26 -12.57 0.59
CA ILE A 64 -0.24 -11.75 1.24
C ILE A 64 1.11 -12.45 1.07
N ILE A 65 2.05 -11.76 0.44
CA ILE A 65 3.41 -12.25 0.23
C ILE A 65 4.32 -11.44 1.17
N PRO A 66 4.86 -12.06 2.25
CA PRO A 66 5.78 -11.40 3.16
C PRO A 66 6.93 -10.70 2.42
N GLY A 67 7.16 -9.43 2.73
CA GLY A 67 8.19 -8.59 2.10
C GLY A 67 7.79 -7.98 0.75
N GLU A 68 6.70 -8.45 0.13
CA GLU A 68 6.35 -8.10 -1.25
C GLU A 68 4.91 -7.55 -1.34
N ALA A 69 4.68 -6.39 -0.71
CA ALA A 69 3.36 -5.73 -0.71
C ALA A 69 2.80 -5.55 -2.13
N MET A 70 3.62 -5.10 -3.07
CA MET A 70 3.21 -4.85 -4.45
C MET A 70 2.86 -6.11 -5.25
N LYS A 71 3.29 -7.29 -4.79
CA LYS A 71 2.92 -8.58 -5.37
C LYS A 71 1.80 -9.28 -4.59
N SER A 72 1.40 -8.70 -3.45
CA SER A 72 0.32 -9.21 -2.63
C SER A 72 -1.01 -8.76 -3.21
N THR A 73 -1.74 -9.68 -3.83
CA THR A 73 -3.04 -9.38 -4.47
C THR A 73 -4.02 -8.72 -3.51
N MET A 74 -4.01 -9.08 -2.22
CA MET A 74 -4.87 -8.44 -1.23
C MET A 74 -4.54 -6.96 -1.05
N PHE A 75 -3.25 -6.60 -1.02
CA PHE A 75 -2.84 -5.21 -0.89
C PHE A 75 -3.15 -4.42 -2.16
N VAL A 76 -2.80 -4.95 -3.33
CA VAL A 76 -3.04 -4.30 -4.62
C VAL A 76 -4.53 -4.00 -4.81
N ASN A 77 -5.40 -4.99 -4.59
CA ASN A 77 -6.85 -4.82 -4.72
C ASN A 77 -7.41 -3.75 -3.76
N CYS A 78 -6.79 -3.56 -2.59
CA CYS A 78 -7.16 -2.50 -1.65
C CYS A 78 -6.84 -1.08 -2.14
N THR A 79 -5.98 -0.97 -3.14
CA THR A 79 -5.51 0.28 -3.71
C THR A 79 -6.02 0.53 -5.13
N LEU A 80 -6.89 -0.33 -5.67
CA LEU A 80 -7.48 -0.07 -6.98
C LEU A 80 -8.53 1.06 -6.92
N PRO A 81 -8.77 1.78 -8.02
CA PRO A 81 -9.87 2.73 -8.18
C PRO A 81 -11.24 2.08 -7.96
N ASP A 82 -12.22 2.87 -7.52
CA ASP A 82 -13.58 2.40 -7.17
C ASP A 82 -14.31 1.72 -8.34
N ASP A 83 -13.94 2.05 -9.58
CA ASP A 83 -14.54 1.55 -10.80
C ASP A 83 -13.82 0.32 -11.40
N ASP A 84 -12.75 -0.18 -10.76
CA ASP A 84 -12.09 -1.43 -11.12
C ASP A 84 -12.88 -2.63 -10.58
N ALA A 85 -13.07 -3.67 -11.39
CA ALA A 85 -13.85 -4.84 -11.03
C ALA A 85 -13.25 -5.64 -9.85
N ASP A 86 -11.94 -5.55 -9.65
CA ASP A 86 -11.20 -6.29 -8.62
C ASP A 86 -11.04 -5.50 -7.32
N VAL A 87 -11.53 -4.25 -7.27
CA VAL A 87 -11.34 -3.35 -6.14
C VAL A 87 -11.96 -3.89 -4.86
N MET A 88 -11.20 -3.78 -3.77
CA MET A 88 -11.64 -4.18 -2.44
C MET A 88 -11.41 -3.06 -1.42
N PRO A 89 -12.32 -2.86 -0.46
CA PRO A 89 -13.73 -3.26 -0.53
C PRO A 89 -14.42 -2.69 -1.79
N PRO A 90 -15.52 -3.29 -2.26
CA PRO A 90 -16.30 -2.73 -3.37
C PRO A 90 -16.79 -1.31 -3.10
N GLU A 91 -17.15 -0.59 -4.16
CA GLU A 91 -17.72 0.77 -4.06
C GLU A 91 -18.87 0.85 -3.03
N GLY A 92 -18.93 1.96 -2.30
CA GLY A 92 -19.92 2.20 -1.25
C GLY A 92 -19.72 1.38 0.02
N LYS A 93 -18.58 0.69 0.18
CA LYS A 93 -18.19 0.00 1.42
C LYS A 93 -17.08 0.74 2.15
N ASN A 94 -16.83 0.32 3.38
CA ASN A 94 -15.89 0.96 4.28
C ASN A 94 -14.44 0.71 3.82
N LYS A 95 -13.91 1.59 2.96
CA LYS A 95 -12.55 1.50 2.41
C LYS A 95 -11.48 1.81 3.44
N LEU A 96 -10.27 1.34 3.15
CA LEU A 96 -9.09 1.73 3.91
C LEU A 96 -8.79 3.20 3.62
N THR A 97 -8.49 3.95 4.67
CA THR A 97 -7.94 5.31 4.57
C THR A 97 -6.50 5.25 4.07
N ALA A 98 -5.96 6.40 3.63
CA ALA A 98 -4.55 6.49 3.23
C ALA A 98 -3.60 5.96 4.31
N ALA A 99 -3.82 6.35 5.57
CA ALA A 99 -3.02 5.88 6.70
C ALA A 99 -3.15 4.36 6.95
N GLU A 100 -4.34 3.78 6.77
CA GLU A 100 -4.55 2.32 6.87
C GLU A 100 -3.86 1.57 5.72
N ILE A 101 -3.86 2.13 4.50
CA ILE A 101 -3.11 1.58 3.35
C ILE A 101 -1.61 1.61 3.63
N ASP A 102 -1.07 2.73 4.11
CA ASP A 102 0.35 2.85 4.42
C ASP A 102 0.78 1.88 5.51
N LEU A 103 -0.02 1.78 6.58
CA LEU A 103 0.21 0.84 7.67
C LEU A 103 0.15 -0.62 7.19
N PHE A 104 -0.80 -0.94 6.31
CA PHE A 104 -0.94 -2.28 5.74
C PHE A 104 0.22 -2.63 4.81
N LYS A 105 0.68 -1.68 3.98
CA LYS A 105 1.88 -1.81 3.15
C LYS A 105 3.09 -2.11 4.03
N ALA A 106 3.31 -1.30 5.06
CA ALA A 106 4.43 -1.43 5.98
C ALA A 106 4.45 -2.81 6.64
N TRP A 107 3.33 -3.28 7.19
CA TRP A 107 3.24 -4.60 7.80
C TRP A 107 3.59 -5.73 6.83
N ILE A 108 3.12 -5.69 5.59
CA ILE A 108 3.47 -6.71 4.59
C ILE A 108 4.96 -6.64 4.26
N THR A 109 5.51 -5.45 4.04
CA THR A 109 6.93 -5.22 3.78
C THR A 109 7.83 -5.70 4.94
N GLU A 110 7.36 -5.60 6.18
CA GLU A 110 8.03 -6.12 7.38
C GLU A 110 7.87 -7.64 7.59
N GLY A 111 7.31 -8.34 6.59
CA GLY A 111 7.19 -9.79 6.59
C GLY A 111 5.86 -10.32 7.12
N ALA A 112 4.85 -9.46 7.27
CA ALA A 112 3.48 -9.84 7.64
C ALA A 112 3.39 -10.68 8.93
N SER A 113 4.20 -10.35 9.95
CA SER A 113 4.24 -11.10 11.21
C SER A 113 2.95 -10.94 12.01
N LEU A 114 2.40 -12.05 12.54
CA LEU A 114 1.17 -12.06 13.34
C LEU A 114 1.43 -11.97 14.86
N THR A 115 2.63 -12.29 15.31
CA THR A 115 2.97 -12.41 16.74
C THR A 115 3.73 -11.20 17.29
N GLY A 116 3.96 -10.17 16.46
CA GLY A 116 4.91 -9.09 16.76
C GLY A 116 6.34 -9.52 16.46
N GLY A 117 7.21 -8.57 16.12
CA GLY A 117 8.63 -8.84 15.82
C GLY A 117 8.88 -9.42 14.42
N GLY A 118 8.17 -8.94 13.39
CA GLY A 118 8.58 -9.18 12.01
C GLY A 118 10.05 -8.80 11.80
N ALA A 119 10.77 -9.55 10.97
CA ALA A 119 12.13 -9.16 10.62
C ALA A 119 12.06 -7.75 10.04
N ALA A 120 12.66 -6.78 10.74
CA ALA A 120 12.80 -5.45 10.21
C ALA A 120 13.38 -5.59 8.79
N PRO A 121 12.75 -5.01 7.76
CA PRO A 121 13.29 -5.09 6.42
C PRO A 121 14.74 -4.59 6.46
N ALA A 122 15.59 -5.13 5.59
CA ALA A 122 16.82 -4.45 5.24
C ALA A 122 16.43 -3.06 4.69
N ALA A 123 16.36 -2.08 5.58
CA ALA A 123 15.84 -0.73 5.39
C ALA A 123 14.71 -0.63 4.33
N ALA A 124 13.46 -0.93 4.72
CA ALA A 124 12.38 -0.20 4.07
C ALA A 124 12.53 1.28 4.44
N PRO A 125 12.41 2.21 3.48
CA PRO A 125 12.62 3.62 3.75
C PRO A 125 11.66 4.05 4.86
N ALA A 126 12.22 4.69 5.88
CA ALA A 126 11.47 5.43 6.90
C ALA A 126 10.37 6.18 6.18
N ALA A 127 9.10 5.85 6.51
CA ALA A 127 7.87 6.43 5.98
C ALA A 127 8.20 7.46 4.91
N ALA A 128 8.46 6.98 3.69
CA ALA A 128 8.82 7.89 2.63
C ALA A 128 7.61 8.80 2.54
N THR A 129 7.74 10.03 3.01
CA THR A 129 7.11 11.16 2.37
C THR A 129 7.43 10.96 0.90
N MET A 130 6.54 10.25 0.20
CA MET A 130 6.52 10.21 -1.24
C MET A 130 6.62 11.69 -1.60
N PRO A 131 7.66 12.12 -2.31
CA PRO A 131 7.74 13.50 -2.71
C PRO A 131 6.42 13.76 -3.43
N ALA A 132 5.65 14.72 -2.92
CA ALA A 132 4.55 15.26 -3.68
C ALA A 132 5.17 15.64 -5.02
N ALA A 133 4.84 14.90 -6.08
CA ALA A 133 5.49 15.13 -7.35
C ALA A 133 5.14 16.55 -7.76
N ALA A 134 6.17 17.27 -8.18
CA ALA A 134 6.11 18.69 -8.52
C ALA A 134 5.26 18.99 -9.78
N GLY A 135 4.51 18.01 -10.29
CA GLY A 135 3.51 18.19 -11.35
C GLY A 135 2.15 17.83 -10.78
N GLY A 136 1.23 18.80 -10.76
CA GLY A 136 -0.13 18.63 -10.25
C GLY A 136 -0.92 17.50 -10.95
N ALA A 137 -2.18 17.34 -10.58
CA ALA A 137 -3.02 16.24 -11.07
C ALA A 137 -3.08 16.20 -12.62
N LEU A 138 -2.76 15.02 -13.17
CA LEU A 138 -2.88 14.70 -14.59
C LEU A 138 -4.06 13.75 -14.82
N LYS A 139 -4.51 13.65 -16.07
CA LYS A 139 -5.51 12.65 -16.47
C LYS A 139 -4.83 11.31 -16.74
N TRP A 140 -5.39 10.25 -16.16
CA TRP A 140 -4.94 8.87 -16.33
C TRP A 140 -6.11 8.03 -16.82
N THR A 141 -5.88 7.31 -17.92
CA THR A 141 -6.92 6.54 -18.59
C THR A 141 -6.60 5.04 -18.48
N ASN A 142 -7.57 4.25 -18.01
CA ASN A 142 -7.47 2.80 -17.96
C ASN A 142 -7.69 2.14 -19.34
N THR A 143 -7.53 0.82 -19.44
CA THR A 143 -7.78 0.07 -20.70
C THR A 143 -9.23 0.08 -21.18
N GLU A 144 -10.17 0.47 -20.32
CA GLU A 144 -11.60 0.61 -20.63
C GLU A 144 -11.97 2.04 -21.07
N GLY A 145 -11.00 2.97 -21.11
CA GLY A 145 -11.23 4.37 -21.46
C GLY A 145 -11.74 5.25 -20.32
N LYS A 146 -11.84 4.73 -19.09
CA LYS A 146 -12.21 5.51 -17.90
C LYS A 146 -11.05 6.37 -17.44
N ILE A 147 -11.36 7.58 -17.00
CA ILE A 147 -10.37 8.62 -16.69
C ILE A 147 -10.44 8.97 -15.20
N ILE A 148 -9.28 9.03 -14.55
CA ILE A 148 -9.11 9.61 -13.21
C ILE A 148 -8.17 10.81 -13.27
N GLU A 149 -8.32 11.75 -12.34
CA GLU A 149 -7.38 12.85 -12.13
C GLU A 149 -6.52 12.57 -10.91
N ALA A 150 -5.20 12.43 -11.11
CA ALA A 150 -4.29 12.00 -10.07
C ALA A 150 -2.88 12.59 -10.26
N GLU A 151 -2.18 12.80 -9.14
CA GLU A 151 -0.76 13.15 -9.11
C GLU A 151 0.10 11.90 -9.30
N PHE A 152 1.05 11.96 -10.22
CA PHE A 152 2.03 10.88 -10.42
C PHE A 152 2.97 10.82 -9.21
N MET A 153 3.01 9.73 -8.46
CA MET A 153 3.96 9.59 -7.33
C MET A 153 5.23 8.85 -7.70
N GLY A 154 5.23 8.12 -8.82
CA GLY A 154 6.37 7.34 -9.28
C GLY A 154 5.97 6.00 -9.89
N LEU A 155 6.99 5.18 -10.17
CA LEU A 155 6.84 3.78 -10.55
C LEU A 155 7.44 2.89 -9.46
N GLU A 156 6.77 1.78 -9.15
CA GLU A 156 7.27 0.74 -8.27
C GLU A 156 7.05 -0.61 -8.96
N GLY A 157 8.14 -1.19 -9.47
CA GLY A 157 8.07 -2.34 -10.37
C GLY A 157 7.31 -1.99 -11.66
N ASP A 158 6.33 -2.81 -12.02
CA ASP A 158 5.48 -2.64 -13.21
C ASP A 158 4.19 -1.86 -12.93
N SER A 159 4.13 -1.15 -11.80
CA SER A 159 2.95 -0.39 -11.37
C SER A 159 3.25 1.09 -11.26
N VAL A 160 2.28 1.92 -11.63
CA VAL A 160 2.29 3.36 -11.37
C VAL A 160 1.60 3.66 -10.05
N LEU A 161 2.16 4.59 -9.29
CA LEU A 161 1.56 5.12 -8.07
C LEU A 161 0.89 6.45 -8.39
N LEU A 162 -0.42 6.52 -8.20
CA LEU A 162 -1.24 7.68 -8.52
C LEU A 162 -1.99 8.16 -7.28
N LYS A 163 -1.64 9.34 -6.78
CA LYS A 163 -2.29 9.92 -5.61
C LYS A 163 -3.48 10.77 -6.01
N ILE A 164 -4.64 10.46 -5.45
CA ILE A 164 -5.85 11.28 -5.63
C ILE A 164 -5.75 12.48 -4.68
N PRO A 165 -5.69 13.73 -5.18
CA PRO A 165 -5.46 14.90 -4.32
C PRO A 165 -6.57 15.12 -3.29
N SER A 166 -7.82 14.79 -3.63
CA SER A 166 -8.98 15.03 -2.76
C SER A 166 -9.03 14.10 -1.55
N THR A 167 -8.54 12.86 -1.67
CA THR A 167 -8.59 11.85 -0.60
C THR A 167 -7.22 11.58 0.00
N GLY A 168 -6.14 11.94 -0.69
CA GLY A 168 -4.77 11.59 -0.36
C GLY A 168 -4.44 10.11 -0.56
N VAL A 169 -5.37 9.29 -1.05
CA VAL A 169 -5.17 7.86 -1.30
C VAL A 169 -4.29 7.68 -2.53
N THR A 170 -3.29 6.82 -2.42
CA THR A 170 -2.44 6.42 -3.54
C THR A 170 -2.96 5.12 -4.14
N HIS A 171 -3.45 5.20 -5.37
CA HIS A 171 -3.77 4.04 -6.18
C HIS A 171 -2.51 3.43 -6.78
N ILE A 172 -2.42 2.12 -6.73
CA ILE A 172 -1.34 1.36 -7.36
C ILE A 172 -1.97 0.64 -8.54
N LEU A 173 -1.62 1.10 -9.74
CA LEU A 173 -2.17 0.57 -10.97
C LEU A 173 -1.09 -0.18 -11.74
N PRO A 174 -1.28 -1.48 -12.04
CA PRO A 174 -0.43 -2.16 -12.99
C PRO A 174 -0.43 -1.40 -14.31
N LEU A 175 0.74 -1.18 -14.91
CA LEU A 175 0.84 -0.50 -16.20
C LEU A 175 -0.01 -1.21 -17.28
N SER A 176 -0.17 -2.52 -17.18
CA SER A 176 -1.02 -3.33 -18.06
C SER A 176 -2.52 -2.99 -17.99
N LYS A 177 -2.98 -2.37 -16.90
CA LYS A 177 -4.37 -1.90 -16.71
C LYS A 177 -4.58 -0.47 -17.22
N LEU A 178 -3.52 0.19 -17.70
CA LEU A 178 -3.58 1.54 -18.27
C LEU A 178 -3.61 1.54 -19.80
N SER A 179 -4.22 2.58 -20.37
CA SER A 179 -4.12 2.92 -21.79
C SER A 179 -2.66 3.10 -22.24
N ALA A 180 -2.39 2.92 -23.54
CA ALA A 180 -1.05 3.07 -24.09
C ALA A 180 -0.49 4.49 -23.85
N GLU A 181 -1.34 5.51 -23.92
CA GLU A 181 -1.01 6.91 -23.66
C GLU A 181 -0.61 7.11 -22.19
N SER A 182 -1.37 6.56 -21.25
CA SER A 182 -1.05 6.68 -19.81
C SER A 182 0.20 5.89 -19.43
N GLN A 183 0.44 4.74 -20.09
CA GLN A 183 1.71 4.02 -19.95
C GLN A 183 2.90 4.84 -20.47
N ALA A 184 2.75 5.52 -21.61
CA ALA A 184 3.79 6.39 -22.16
C ALA A 184 4.04 7.60 -21.25
N GLN A 185 2.98 8.20 -20.70
CA GLN A 185 3.05 9.29 -19.73
C GLN A 185 3.86 8.88 -18.48
N ALA A 186 3.55 7.72 -17.89
CA ALA A 186 4.29 7.18 -16.75
C ALA A 186 5.79 6.98 -17.06
N LYS A 187 6.11 6.41 -18.24
CA LYS A 187 7.49 6.17 -18.67
C LYS A 187 8.26 7.45 -18.97
N ALA A 188 7.59 8.49 -19.45
CA ALA A 188 8.21 9.79 -19.72
C ALA A 188 8.53 10.55 -18.42
N ALA A 189 7.71 10.38 -17.37
CA ALA A 189 7.88 11.07 -16.09
C ALA A 189 9.08 10.59 -15.25
N VAL A 190 9.71 9.46 -15.63
CA VAL A 190 10.89 8.89 -14.95
C VAL A 190 12.18 8.98 -15.76
N LYS A 191 12.14 9.60 -16.95
CA LYS A 191 13.31 9.87 -17.79
C LYS A 191 13.88 11.26 -17.49
#